data_AF-A0A2T3NLJ6-F1
#
_entry.id   AF-A0A2T3NLJ6-F1
#
_cell.length_a   1.000
_cell.length_b   1.000
_cell.length_c   1.000
_cell.angle_alpha   90.00
_cell.angle_beta   90.00
_cell.angle_gamma   90.00
#
_symmetry.space_group_name_H-M   'P 1'
#
loop_
_entity.id
_entity.type
_entity.pdbx_description
1 polymer ?
#
loop_
_entity_poly.entity_id
_entity_poly.type
_entity_poly.pdbx_seq_one_letter_code
_entity_poly.pdbx_strand_id
1 'polypeptide(L)'
;MADRLKRINYSIYLDPLNNPADLYASKVLHQWADDFSRLKAESAEENGLALINARNVQKQVYLSGLFLHLLSPELSQQLSLQVTEAQVSASTLERTLNGLGLLVEGSDSKSTQQGQHDLLQAIKDSIVEQVQVEASHTRELFSSQKQQSSQKQQIPETELLKRVEEQSQELAELKKLLTDQTELIRKLSSDNVRSAVGQSEKQQQDTPVVDLNERLAHVQKIKKKGIF
;
A
#
# COMPACT_ATOMS: atom_id res chain seq x y z
N MET A 1 -13.03 16.02 24.75
CA MET A 1 -13.55 16.97 23.74
C MET A 1 -14.50 16.27 22.74
N ALA A 2 -15.47 15.48 23.21
CA ALA A 2 -16.32 14.65 22.33
C ALA A 2 -17.66 15.33 21.94
N ASP A 3 -17.98 16.47 22.55
CA ASP A 3 -19.33 17.04 22.53
C ASP A 3 -19.52 18.16 21.49
N ARG A 4 -18.86 18.05 20.33
CA ARG A 4 -18.91 19.08 19.27
C ARG A 4 -19.52 18.62 17.95
N LEU A 5 -19.85 17.33 17.81
CA LEU A 5 -20.38 16.80 16.55
C LEU A 5 -21.91 16.90 16.55
N LYS A 6 -22.43 18.04 16.09
CA LYS A 6 -23.86 18.22 15.86
C LYS A 6 -24.26 17.51 14.57
N ARG A 7 -25.09 16.47 14.66
CA ARG A 7 -25.68 15.82 13.49
C ARG A 7 -26.67 16.77 12.82
N ILE A 8 -26.45 17.06 11.54
CA ILE A 8 -27.38 17.82 10.71
C ILE A 8 -28.13 16.82 9.84
N ASN A 9 -29.46 16.91 9.84
CA ASN A 9 -30.30 16.13 8.94
C ASN A 9 -30.71 17.04 7.78
N TYR A 10 -30.44 16.58 6.55
CA TYR A 10 -30.82 17.25 5.33
C TYR A 10 -31.63 16.27 4.47
N SER A 11 -32.68 16.78 3.82
CA SER A 11 -33.57 16.00 2.97
C SER A 11 -33.61 16.66 1.60
N ILE A 12 -33.29 15.88 0.58
CA ILE A 12 -33.33 16.30 -0.83
C ILE A 12 -34.40 15.44 -1.51
N TYR A 13 -35.22 16.09 -2.32
CA TYR A 13 -36.17 15.40 -3.18
C TYR A 13 -35.63 15.42 -4.61
N LEU A 14 -35.72 14.27 -5.27
CA LEU A 14 -35.40 14.10 -6.68
C LEU A 14 -36.71 13.93 -7.44
N ASP A 15 -36.80 14.48 -8.65
CA ASP A 15 -37.96 14.32 -9.52
C ASP A 15 -37.62 13.44 -10.73
N PRO A 16 -37.69 12.10 -10.58
CA PRO A 16 -37.29 11.16 -11.62
C PRO A 16 -38.24 11.15 -12.83
N LEU A 17 -39.41 11.80 -12.75
CA LEU A 17 -40.37 11.86 -13.85
C LEU A 17 -40.08 13.02 -14.79
N ASN A 18 -39.67 14.17 -14.24
CA ASN A 18 -39.46 15.39 -15.00
C ASN A 18 -37.99 15.65 -15.33
N ASN A 19 -37.04 15.06 -14.59
CA ASN A 19 -35.62 15.28 -14.78
C ASN A 19 -34.85 13.96 -15.02
N PRO A 20 -34.21 13.77 -16.21
CA PRO A 20 -33.46 12.54 -16.50
C PRO A 20 -32.20 12.38 -15.63
N ALA A 21 -31.59 13.48 -15.17
CA ALA A 21 -30.47 13.43 -14.24
C ALA A 21 -30.90 12.90 -12.86
N ASP A 22 -32.08 13.31 -12.39
CA ASP A 22 -32.68 12.83 -11.14
C ASP A 22 -33.07 11.36 -11.22
N LEU A 23 -33.61 10.92 -12.38
CA LEU A 23 -33.89 9.50 -12.63
C LEU A 23 -32.61 8.67 -12.53
N TYR A 24 -31.53 9.13 -13.16
CA TYR A 24 -30.24 8.44 -13.10
C TYR A 24 -29.68 8.43 -11.68
N ALA A 25 -29.70 9.57 -10.98
CA ALA A 25 -29.27 9.66 -9.59
C ALA A 25 -30.07 8.71 -8.67
N SER A 26 -31.39 8.61 -8.86
CA SER A 26 -32.24 7.67 -8.12
C SER A 26 -31.82 6.21 -8.35
N LYS A 27 -31.52 5.80 -9.59
CA LYS A 27 -31.02 4.45 -9.88
C LYS A 27 -29.71 4.15 -9.15
N VAL A 28 -28.76 5.08 -9.20
CA VAL A 28 -27.45 4.94 -8.52
C VAL A 28 -27.63 4.86 -7.00
N LEU A 29 -28.51 5.68 -6.42
CA LEU A 29 -28.82 5.63 -4.99
C LEU A 29 -29.45 4.30 -4.56
N HIS A 30 -30.35 3.73 -5.38
CA HIS A 30 -30.91 2.41 -5.14
C HIS A 30 -29.84 1.32 -5.21
N GLN A 31 -28.96 1.37 -6.21
CA GLN A 31 -27.84 0.44 -6.33
C GLN A 31 -26.94 0.48 -5.08
N TRP A 32 -26.59 1.66 -4.59
CA TRP A 32 -25.80 1.80 -3.37
C TRP A 32 -26.52 1.28 -2.12
N ALA A 33 -27.85 1.41 -2.05
CA ALA A 33 -28.64 0.87 -0.95
C ALA A 33 -28.68 -0.67 -0.98
N ASP A 34 -28.77 -1.26 -2.17
CA ASP A 34 -28.71 -2.71 -2.37
C ASP A 34 -27.31 -3.25 -2.05
N ASP A 35 -26.26 -2.58 -2.53
CA ASP A 35 -24.86 -2.91 -2.23
C ASP A 35 -24.58 -2.83 -0.73
N PHE A 36 -25.10 -1.80 -0.05
CA PHE A 36 -24.98 -1.69 1.41
C PHE A 36 -25.70 -2.84 2.14
N SER A 37 -26.90 -3.20 1.70
CA SER A 37 -27.67 -4.31 2.28
C SER A 37 -26.96 -5.65 2.06
N ARG A 38 -26.35 -5.84 0.89
CA ARG A 38 -25.54 -7.02 0.57
C ARG A 38 -24.26 -7.11 1.40
N LEU A 39 -23.49 -6.02 1.49
CA LEU A 39 -22.27 -5.95 2.32
C LEU A 39 -22.54 -6.16 3.80
N LYS A 40 -23.77 -5.85 4.26
CA LYS A 40 -24.21 -6.10 5.63
C LYS A 40 -24.60 -7.56 5.86
N ALA A 41 -25.07 -8.25 4.82
CA ALA A 41 -25.44 -9.66 4.86
C ALA A 41 -24.21 -10.58 4.73
N GLU A 42 -23.21 -10.17 3.96
CA GLU A 42 -21.88 -10.80 3.93
C GLU A 42 -21.13 -10.46 5.24
N SER A 43 -20.41 -11.43 5.81
CA SER A 43 -19.83 -11.37 7.17
C SER A 43 -19.16 -10.03 7.50
N ALA A 44 -19.66 -9.35 8.54
CA ALA A 44 -19.29 -7.97 8.90
C ALA A 44 -17.81 -7.76 9.29
N GLU A 45 -17.06 -8.83 9.61
CA GLU A 45 -15.67 -8.74 10.07
C GLU A 45 -14.66 -8.52 8.93
N GLU A 46 -14.86 -9.13 7.75
CA GLU A 46 -13.95 -8.94 6.61
C GLU A 46 -14.24 -7.63 5.85
N ASN A 47 -15.49 -7.16 5.87
CA ASN A 47 -15.95 -6.00 5.09
C ASN A 47 -16.19 -4.72 5.92
N GLY A 48 -15.67 -4.64 7.15
CA GLY A 48 -15.90 -3.50 8.05
C GLY A 48 -15.56 -2.14 7.44
N LEU A 49 -14.44 -2.04 6.71
CA LEU A 49 -14.04 -0.80 6.02
C LEU A 49 -14.99 -0.47 4.85
N ALA A 50 -15.39 -1.48 4.07
CA ALA A 50 -16.31 -1.31 2.95
C ALA A 50 -17.70 -0.83 3.44
N LEU A 51 -18.18 -1.36 4.56
CA LEU A 51 -19.42 -0.92 5.22
C LEU A 51 -19.35 0.53 5.68
N ILE A 52 -18.23 0.95 6.27
CA ILE A 52 -18.02 2.35 6.69
C ILE A 52 -18.02 3.27 5.46
N ASN A 53 -17.33 2.87 4.38
CA ASN A 53 -17.30 3.66 3.15
C ASN A 53 -18.69 3.76 2.52
N ALA A 54 -19.40 2.64 2.35
CA ALA A 54 -20.75 2.57 1.81
C ALA A 54 -21.74 3.44 2.61
N ARG A 55 -21.66 3.40 3.95
CA ARG A 55 -22.47 4.27 4.83
C ARG A 55 -22.21 5.76 4.60
N ASN A 56 -20.96 6.12 4.27
CA ASN A 56 -20.53 7.50 4.13
C ASN A 56 -20.61 8.03 2.70
N VAL A 57 -20.99 7.22 1.70
CA VAL A 57 -21.04 7.64 0.29
C VAL A 57 -21.89 8.90 0.10
N GLN A 58 -23.11 8.92 0.63
CA GLN A 58 -24.01 10.08 0.50
C GLN A 58 -23.40 11.36 1.11
N LYS A 59 -22.70 11.23 2.25
CA LYS A 59 -21.98 12.35 2.85
C LYS A 59 -20.88 12.86 1.92
N GLN A 60 -20.10 11.95 1.32
CA GLN A 60 -19.02 12.33 0.40
C GLN A 60 -19.56 13.02 -0.85
N VAL A 61 -20.63 12.50 -1.44
CA VAL A 61 -21.29 13.09 -2.62
C VAL A 61 -21.83 14.50 -2.32
N TYR A 62 -22.49 14.67 -1.16
CA TYR A 62 -22.98 15.99 -0.77
C TYR A 62 -21.83 16.98 -0.54
N LEU A 63 -20.78 16.57 0.16
CA LEU A 63 -19.64 17.43 0.44
C LEU A 63 -18.88 17.80 -0.84
N SER A 64 -18.65 16.85 -1.75
CA SER A 64 -18.00 17.14 -3.04
C SER A 64 -18.85 18.09 -3.88
N GLY A 65 -20.17 17.89 -3.94
CA GLY A 65 -21.10 18.81 -4.61
C GLY A 65 -21.07 20.21 -4.00
N LEU A 66 -21.03 20.31 -2.67
CA LEU A 66 -20.95 21.59 -1.96
C LEU A 66 -19.63 22.31 -2.23
N PHE A 67 -18.49 21.60 -2.18
CA PHE A 67 -17.18 22.21 -2.48
C PHE A 67 -17.09 22.63 -3.95
N LEU A 68 -17.68 21.86 -4.85
CA LEU A 68 -17.74 22.20 -6.26
C LEU A 68 -18.62 23.44 -6.51
N HIS A 69 -19.73 23.58 -5.77
CA HIS A 69 -20.55 24.79 -5.76
C HIS A 69 -19.80 26.02 -5.19
N LEU A 70 -18.98 25.84 -4.15
CA LEU A 70 -18.14 26.91 -3.59
C LEU A 70 -17.03 27.37 -4.56
N LEU A 71 -16.52 26.47 -5.40
CA LEU A 71 -15.57 26.82 -6.46
C LEU A 71 -16.27 27.59 -7.58
N SER A 72 -17.40 27.07 -8.06
CA SER A 72 -18.20 27.74 -9.07
C SER A 72 -19.66 27.26 -9.01
N PRO A 73 -20.62 28.15 -8.71
CA PRO A 73 -22.02 27.76 -8.60
C PRO A 73 -22.59 27.31 -9.95
N GLU A 74 -22.14 27.94 -11.04
CA GLU A 74 -22.56 27.60 -12.40
C GLU A 74 -22.13 26.20 -12.82
N LEU A 75 -20.93 25.75 -12.44
CA LEU A 75 -20.46 24.39 -12.73
C LEU A 75 -21.33 23.34 -12.05
N SER A 76 -21.62 23.54 -10.75
CA SER A 76 -22.48 22.62 -10.01
C SER A 76 -23.87 22.51 -10.65
N GLN A 77 -24.44 23.65 -11.07
CA GLN A 77 -25.74 23.67 -11.73
C GLN A 77 -25.70 23.02 -13.11
N GLN A 78 -24.68 23.31 -13.93
CA GLN A 78 -24.53 22.71 -15.26
C GLN A 78 -24.34 21.20 -15.17
N LEU A 79 -23.50 20.73 -14.26
CA LEU A 79 -23.32 19.30 -14.03
C LEU A 79 -24.63 18.64 -13.60
N SER A 80 -25.39 19.28 -12.71
CA SER A 80 -26.70 18.76 -12.28
C SER A 80 -27.73 18.67 -13.40
N LEU A 81 -27.64 19.52 -14.43
CA LEU A 81 -28.60 19.57 -15.53
C LEU A 81 -28.18 18.74 -16.75
N GLN A 82 -26.87 18.63 -16.99
CA GLN A 82 -26.32 18.00 -18.20
C GLN A 82 -25.89 16.55 -17.96
N VAL A 83 -25.45 16.21 -16.73
CA VAL A 83 -24.89 14.88 -16.46
C VAL A 83 -26.00 13.84 -16.35
N THR A 84 -26.30 13.25 -17.49
CA THR A 84 -27.08 12.02 -17.65
C THR A 84 -26.15 10.81 -17.76
N GLU A 85 -26.71 9.61 -17.63
CA GLU A 85 -25.98 8.33 -17.69
C GLU A 85 -24.96 8.23 -18.83
N ALA A 86 -25.29 8.72 -20.03
CA ALA A 86 -24.42 8.68 -21.21
C ALA A 86 -23.28 9.71 -21.19
N GLN A 87 -23.38 10.72 -20.32
CA GLN A 87 -22.49 11.88 -20.28
C GLN A 87 -21.59 11.90 -19.04
N VAL A 88 -21.71 10.93 -18.13
CA VAL A 88 -20.79 10.75 -16.99
C VAL A 88 -19.43 10.28 -17.51
N SER A 89 -18.59 11.22 -17.93
CA SER A 89 -17.23 10.96 -18.40
C SER A 89 -16.31 12.11 -17.97
N ALA A 90 -15.03 11.79 -17.75
CA ALA A 90 -13.99 12.79 -17.51
C ALA A 90 -13.96 13.85 -18.62
N SER A 91 -14.17 13.44 -19.88
CA SER A 91 -14.21 14.34 -21.04
C SER A 91 -15.36 15.36 -21.00
N THR A 92 -16.52 14.99 -20.45
CA THR A 92 -17.66 15.92 -20.28
C THR A 92 -17.36 16.94 -19.18
N LEU A 93 -16.70 16.49 -18.10
CA LEU A 93 -16.25 17.38 -17.02
C LEU A 93 -15.20 18.38 -17.52
N GLU A 94 -14.22 17.92 -18.29
CA GLU A 94 -13.21 18.80 -18.92
C GLU A 94 -13.87 19.82 -19.86
N ARG A 95 -14.83 19.39 -20.68
CA ARG A 95 -15.55 20.29 -21.59
C ARG A 95 -16.36 21.36 -20.84
N THR A 96 -17.03 20.99 -19.75
CA THR A 96 -17.80 21.94 -18.93
C THR A 96 -16.89 22.92 -18.20
N LEU A 97 -15.76 22.44 -17.67
CA LEU A 97 -14.74 23.30 -17.06
C LEU A 97 -14.08 24.25 -18.07
N ASN A 98 -13.79 23.79 -19.29
CA ASN A 98 -13.32 24.64 -20.40
C ASN A 98 -14.39 25.68 -20.78
N GLY A 99 -15.66 25.26 -20.89
CA GLY A 99 -16.77 26.15 -21.24
C GLY A 99 -17.01 27.27 -20.23
N LEU A 100 -16.69 27.03 -18.95
CA LEU A 100 -16.78 28.02 -17.88
C LEU A 100 -15.49 28.84 -17.70
N GLY A 101 -14.47 28.61 -18.54
CA GLY A 101 -13.18 29.30 -18.46
C GLY A 101 -12.36 29.00 -17.19
N LEU A 102 -12.75 27.95 -16.45
CA LEU A 102 -12.05 27.49 -15.24
C LEU A 102 -10.81 26.67 -15.57
N LEU A 103 -10.82 26.05 -16.75
CA LEU A 103 -9.64 25.56 -17.41
C LEU A 103 -9.18 26.64 -18.38
N VAL A 104 -8.04 27.26 -18.08
CA VAL A 104 -7.25 27.92 -19.10
C VAL A 104 -6.71 26.79 -19.95
N GLU A 105 -7.17 26.67 -21.19
CA GLU A 105 -6.37 26.02 -22.22
C GLU A 105 -5.07 26.82 -22.33
N GLY A 106 -4.13 26.55 -21.43
CA GLY A 106 -2.73 26.71 -21.72
C GLY A 106 -2.51 25.83 -22.93
N SER A 107 -2.36 26.46 -24.09
CA SER A 107 -1.56 25.95 -25.18
C SER A 107 -0.50 25.01 -24.62
N ASP A 108 -0.66 23.68 -24.77
CA ASP A 108 0.40 22.66 -24.58
C ASP A 108 -0.04 21.18 -24.48
N SER A 109 -1.06 20.78 -25.24
CA SER A 109 -1.24 19.35 -25.53
C SER A 109 -0.12 18.78 -26.42
N LYS A 110 0.79 19.63 -26.95
CA LYS A 110 2.01 19.23 -27.66
C LYS A 110 3.29 19.30 -26.80
N SER A 111 3.41 20.24 -25.86
CA SER A 111 4.64 20.31 -25.04
C SER A 111 4.68 19.30 -23.89
N THR A 112 3.54 18.76 -23.43
CA THR A 112 3.56 17.76 -22.36
C THR A 112 4.21 16.45 -22.82
N GLN A 113 4.00 16.03 -24.08
CA GLN A 113 4.71 14.87 -24.63
C GLN A 113 6.19 15.18 -24.91
N GLN A 114 6.51 16.40 -25.30
CA GLN A 114 7.88 16.79 -25.65
C GLN A 114 8.74 17.04 -24.40
N GLY A 115 8.19 17.65 -23.35
CA GLY A 115 8.82 17.79 -22.04
C GLY A 115 8.92 16.47 -21.28
N GLN A 116 7.96 15.55 -21.44
CA GLN A 116 8.10 14.18 -20.93
C GLN A 116 9.17 13.39 -21.71
N HIS A 117 9.25 13.57 -23.03
CA HIS A 117 10.31 12.96 -23.84
C HIS A 117 11.68 13.54 -23.51
N ASP A 118 11.82 14.85 -23.32
CA ASP A 118 13.07 15.51 -22.93
C ASP A 118 13.48 15.15 -21.49
N LEU A 119 12.52 15.01 -20.57
CA LEU A 119 12.80 14.51 -19.22
C LEU A 119 13.21 13.04 -19.24
N LEU A 120 12.53 12.19 -20.01
CA LEU A 120 12.91 10.78 -20.18
C LEU A 120 14.25 10.62 -20.88
N GLN A 121 14.56 11.49 -21.84
CA GLN A 121 15.83 11.51 -22.54
C GLN A 121 16.96 12.00 -21.61
N ALA A 122 16.73 13.04 -20.81
CA ALA A 122 17.67 13.50 -19.79
C ALA A 122 17.91 12.44 -18.69
N ILE A 123 16.86 11.73 -18.26
CA ILE A 123 16.98 10.61 -17.31
C ILE A 123 17.76 9.46 -17.96
N LYS A 124 17.49 9.14 -19.23
CA LYS A 124 18.21 8.10 -19.97
C LYS A 124 19.69 8.45 -20.11
N ASP A 125 20.01 9.69 -20.48
CA ASP A 125 21.39 10.14 -20.64
C ASP A 125 22.12 10.18 -19.29
N SER A 126 21.42 10.58 -18.21
CA SER A 126 21.94 10.50 -16.84
C SER A 126 22.17 9.07 -16.36
N ILE A 127 21.28 8.12 -16.68
CA ILE A 127 21.46 6.69 -16.35
C ILE A 127 22.64 6.11 -17.15
N VAL A 128 22.78 6.45 -18.43
CA VAL A 128 23.89 5.98 -19.25
C VAL A 128 25.21 6.51 -18.72
N GLU A 129 25.27 7.80 -18.37
CA GLU A 129 26.45 8.42 -17.76
C GLU A 129 26.76 7.76 -16.41
N GLN A 130 25.77 7.55 -15.55
CA GLN A 130 25.97 6.89 -14.26
C GLN A 130 26.42 5.43 -14.41
N VAL A 131 25.84 4.67 -15.33
CA VAL A 131 26.28 3.30 -15.64
C VAL A 131 27.70 3.29 -16.19
N GLN A 132 28.08 4.28 -17.00
CA GLN A 132 29.44 4.39 -17.52
C GLN A 132 30.44 4.77 -16.43
N VAL A 133 30.07 5.69 -15.54
CA VAL A 133 30.85 6.04 -14.34
C VAL A 133 30.99 4.83 -13.42
N GLU A 134 29.91 4.12 -13.12
CA GLU A 134 29.94 2.90 -12.29
C GLU A 134 30.72 1.76 -12.96
N ALA A 135 30.62 1.58 -14.27
CA ALA A 135 31.40 0.60 -15.01
C ALA A 135 32.89 0.95 -15.02
N SER A 136 33.24 2.24 -15.14
CA SER A 136 34.62 2.71 -15.04
C SER A 136 35.16 2.54 -13.62
N HIS A 137 34.36 2.85 -12.60
CA HIS A 137 34.71 2.67 -11.20
C HIS A 137 34.88 1.19 -10.85
N THR A 138 34.01 0.32 -11.38
CA THR A 138 34.13 -1.14 -11.23
C THR A 138 35.39 -1.64 -11.93
N ARG A 139 35.71 -1.14 -13.12
CA ARG A 139 36.93 -1.50 -13.86
C ARG A 139 38.20 -1.01 -13.15
N GLU A 140 38.15 0.17 -12.54
CA GLU A 140 39.22 0.70 -11.70
C GLU A 140 39.40 -0.14 -10.44
N LEU A 141 38.32 -0.46 -9.72
CA LEU A 141 38.37 -1.35 -8.55
C LEU A 141 38.90 -2.74 -8.91
N PHE A 142 38.48 -3.32 -10.04
CA PHE A 142 39.05 -4.57 -10.53
C PHE A 142 40.52 -4.44 -10.91
N SER A 143 40.95 -3.32 -11.48
CA SER A 143 42.36 -3.07 -11.80
C SER A 143 43.22 -2.86 -10.54
N SER A 144 42.69 -2.16 -9.52
CA SER A 144 43.32 -1.97 -8.22
C SER A 144 43.36 -3.25 -7.41
N GLN A 145 42.33 -4.11 -7.50
CA GLN A 145 42.32 -5.44 -6.88
C GLN A 145 43.32 -6.38 -7.57
N LYS A 146 43.45 -6.30 -8.90
CA LYS A 146 44.44 -7.09 -9.64
C LYS A 146 45.86 -6.63 -9.32
N GLN A 147 46.09 -5.32 -9.18
CA GLN A 147 47.38 -4.77 -8.73
C GLN A 147 47.67 -5.10 -7.25
N GLN A 148 46.68 -5.11 -6.36
CA GLN A 148 46.86 -5.56 -4.97
C GLN A 148 47.10 -7.07 -4.86
N SER A 149 46.52 -7.90 -5.75
CA SER A 149 46.75 -9.34 -5.78
C SER A 149 48.14 -9.75 -6.27
N SER A 150 48.89 -8.83 -6.90
CA SER A 150 50.30 -9.04 -7.23
C SER A 150 51.27 -8.61 -6.12
N GLN A 151 50.79 -8.10 -4.97
CA GLN A 151 51.66 -7.57 -3.91
C GLN A 151 51.32 -7.93 -2.45
N LYS A 152 50.35 -8.81 -2.18
CA LYS A 152 50.13 -9.40 -0.85
C LYS A 152 50.19 -10.93 -0.89
N GLN A 153 51.41 -11.44 -0.98
CA GLN A 153 51.77 -12.67 -0.29
C GLN A 153 51.77 -12.37 1.22
N GLN A 154 51.17 -13.29 2.01
CA GLN A 154 51.22 -13.42 3.47
C GLN A 154 50.38 -12.44 4.32
N ILE A 155 49.14 -12.83 4.62
CA ILE A 155 48.51 -12.55 5.93
C ILE A 155 48.39 -13.92 6.62
N PRO A 156 48.92 -14.09 7.84
CA PRO A 156 49.02 -15.40 8.48
C PRO A 156 47.63 -15.92 8.87
N GLU A 157 47.36 -17.16 8.51
CA GLU A 157 46.13 -17.94 8.74
C GLU A 157 45.63 -17.90 10.21
N THR A 158 46.54 -17.60 11.14
CA THR A 158 46.30 -17.46 12.58
C THR A 158 45.38 -16.28 12.94
N GLU A 159 45.39 -15.17 12.19
CA GLU A 159 44.58 -14.00 12.50
C GLU A 159 43.12 -14.18 12.05
N LEU A 160 42.90 -14.92 10.97
CA LEU A 160 41.57 -15.33 10.50
C LEU A 160 40.94 -16.37 11.44
N LEU A 161 41.73 -17.33 11.91
CA LEU A 161 41.27 -18.32 12.90
C LEU A 161 40.83 -17.66 14.20
N LYS A 162 41.59 -16.68 14.72
CA LYS A 162 41.18 -15.91 15.92
C LYS A 162 39.86 -15.19 15.71
N ARG A 163 39.67 -14.56 14.54
CA ARG A 163 38.44 -13.81 14.26
C ARG A 163 37.21 -14.71 14.10
N VAL A 164 37.39 -15.89 13.54
CA VAL A 164 36.33 -16.92 13.47
C VAL A 164 36.02 -17.48 14.86
N GLU A 165 37.03 -17.66 15.70
CA GLU A 165 36.86 -18.15 17.07
C GLU A 165 36.12 -17.13 17.95
N GLU A 166 36.50 -15.85 17.86
CA GLU A 166 35.78 -14.72 18.50
C GLU A 166 34.30 -14.68 18.08
N GLN A 167 34.02 -14.75 16.77
CA GLN A 167 32.65 -14.79 16.27
C GLN A 167 31.88 -16.03 16.73
N SER A 168 32.55 -17.19 16.86
CA SER A 168 31.91 -18.41 17.35
C SER A 168 31.55 -18.32 18.85
N GLN A 169 32.37 -17.63 19.64
CA GLN A 169 32.12 -17.38 21.05
C GLN A 169 30.95 -16.42 21.24
N GLU A 170 30.89 -15.33 20.48
CA GLU A 170 29.76 -14.40 20.48
C GLU A 170 28.44 -15.10 20.13
N LEU A 171 28.46 -15.98 19.11
CA LEU A 171 27.29 -16.78 18.74
C LEU A 171 26.89 -17.78 19.83
N ALA A 172 27.84 -18.35 20.57
CA ALA A 172 27.55 -19.24 21.69
C ALA A 172 26.93 -18.49 22.88
N GLU A 173 27.44 -17.30 23.19
CA GLU A 173 26.89 -16.43 24.23
C GLU A 173 25.47 -15.97 23.89
N LEU A 174 25.23 -15.53 22.65
CA LEU A 174 23.89 -15.15 22.20
C LEU A 174 22.90 -16.31 22.24
N LYS A 175 23.35 -17.53 21.87
CA LYS A 175 22.51 -18.73 22.00
C LYS A 175 22.20 -19.06 23.45
N LYS A 176 23.16 -18.92 24.37
CA LYS A 176 22.94 -19.13 25.80
C LYS A 176 21.95 -18.11 26.37
N LEU A 177 22.09 -16.84 25.99
CA LEU A 177 21.15 -15.80 26.40
C LEU A 177 19.72 -16.09 25.89
N LEU A 178 19.60 -16.61 24.66
CA LEU A 178 18.33 -17.03 24.10
C LEU A 178 17.74 -18.22 24.86
N THR A 179 18.54 -19.22 25.25
CA THR A 179 18.06 -20.35 26.06
C THR A 179 17.62 -19.89 27.45
N ASP A 180 18.35 -18.99 28.08
CA ASP A 180 18.02 -18.43 29.39
C ASP A 180 16.71 -17.63 29.32
N GLN A 181 16.53 -16.83 28.27
CA GLN A 181 15.28 -16.11 28.01
C GLN A 181 14.12 -17.07 27.75
N THR A 182 14.34 -18.14 26.99
CA THR A 182 13.32 -19.16 26.69
C THR A 182 12.93 -19.92 27.96
N GLU A 183 13.88 -20.21 28.85
CA GLU A 183 13.61 -20.86 30.14
C GLU A 183 12.85 -19.91 31.09
N LEU A 184 13.18 -18.62 31.09
CA LEU A 184 12.46 -17.60 31.86
C LEU A 184 11.02 -17.45 31.37
N ILE A 185 10.81 -17.38 30.05
CA ILE A 185 9.48 -17.39 29.43
C ILE A 185 8.72 -18.66 29.84
N ARG A 186 9.37 -19.83 29.85
CA ARG A 186 8.74 -21.08 30.28
C ARG A 186 8.37 -21.06 31.77
N LYS A 187 9.22 -20.51 32.64
CA LYS A 187 8.94 -20.34 34.08
C LYS A 187 7.76 -19.41 34.31
N LEU A 188 7.74 -18.25 33.66
CA LEU A 188 6.63 -17.29 33.72
C LEU A 188 5.34 -17.88 33.14
N SER A 189 5.43 -18.62 32.03
CA SER A 189 4.28 -19.31 31.44
C SER A 189 3.79 -20.47 32.31
N SER A 190 4.64 -21.11 33.12
CA SER A 190 4.24 -22.18 34.03
C SER A 190 3.70 -21.67 35.37
N ASP A 191 4.17 -20.52 35.86
CA ASP A 191 3.63 -19.87 37.07
C ASP A 191 2.27 -19.22 36.83
N ASN A 192 1.99 -18.78 35.60
CA ASN A 192 0.71 -18.18 35.25
C ASN A 192 -0.43 -19.20 35.01
N VAL A 193 -0.17 -20.51 35.14
CA VAL A 193 -1.15 -21.60 34.88
C VAL A 193 -1.64 -22.29 36.17
N ARG A 194 -1.18 -21.89 37.36
CA ARG A 194 -1.71 -22.39 38.64
C ARG A 194 -2.83 -21.55 39.27
N SER A 195 -3.23 -20.44 38.63
CA SER A 195 -4.33 -19.59 39.07
C SER A 195 -5.39 -19.38 37.98
N ALA A 196 -5.91 -20.46 37.39
CA ALA A 196 -7.24 -20.49 36.76
C ALA A 196 -7.52 -21.89 36.17
N VAL A 197 -8.10 -22.79 36.98
CA VAL A 197 -8.86 -23.93 36.44
C VAL A 197 -10.33 -23.61 36.65
N GLY A 198 -11.07 -23.42 35.57
CA GLY A 198 -12.52 -23.20 35.61
C GLY A 198 -13.17 -22.98 34.24
N GLN A 199 -13.47 -24.10 33.57
CA GLN A 199 -14.58 -24.31 32.61
C GLN A 199 -14.48 -23.83 31.15
N SER A 200 -14.26 -24.84 30.29
CA SER A 200 -15.06 -25.26 29.12
C SER A 200 -15.42 -24.33 27.95
N GLU A 201 -15.02 -24.85 26.79
CA GLU A 201 -15.68 -24.90 25.46
C GLU A 201 -15.37 -23.87 24.36
N LYS A 202 -14.75 -24.42 23.29
CA LYS A 202 -14.86 -24.11 21.86
C LYS A 202 -14.49 -22.69 21.39
N GLN A 203 -13.31 -22.58 20.78
CA GLN A 203 -13.19 -22.34 19.33
C GLN A 203 -11.73 -22.47 18.89
N GLN A 204 -11.52 -23.28 17.85
CA GLN A 204 -10.32 -23.32 17.02
C GLN A 204 -10.18 -21.97 16.31
N GLN A 205 -9.00 -21.35 16.42
CA GLN A 205 -8.48 -20.48 15.37
C GLN A 205 -6.97 -20.65 15.28
N ASP A 206 -6.56 -21.05 14.09
CA ASP A 206 -5.19 -21.15 13.59
C ASP A 206 -4.43 -19.84 13.74
N THR A 207 -3.20 -19.93 14.24
CA THR A 207 -2.12 -19.05 13.81
C THR A 207 -0.98 -19.92 13.31
N PRO A 208 -0.52 -19.75 12.06
CA PRO A 208 0.43 -20.63 11.42
C PRO A 208 1.82 -20.38 12.00
N VAL A 209 2.25 -21.25 12.91
CA VAL A 209 3.68 -21.42 13.20
C VAL A 209 4.27 -22.06 11.96
N VAL A 210 4.79 -21.22 11.05
CA VAL A 210 5.60 -21.66 9.92
C VAL A 210 6.75 -22.47 10.49
N ASP A 211 6.66 -23.79 10.32
CA ASP A 211 7.60 -24.77 10.83
C ASP A 211 8.94 -24.59 10.09
N LEU A 212 9.86 -23.87 10.74
CA LEU A 212 11.21 -23.61 10.23
C LEU A 212 11.97 -24.89 9.86
N ASN A 213 11.56 -26.04 10.42
CA ASN A 213 12.11 -27.35 10.10
C ASN A 213 11.73 -27.82 8.69
N GLU A 214 10.51 -27.54 8.20
CA GLU A 214 10.11 -27.85 6.82
C GLU A 214 10.90 -27.00 5.80
N ARG A 215 11.14 -25.72 6.12
CA ARG A 215 11.89 -24.81 5.25
C ARG A 215 13.37 -25.22 5.13
N LEU A 216 13.97 -25.68 6.22
CA LEU A 216 15.33 -26.24 6.22
C LEU A 216 15.42 -27.53 5.40
N ALA A 217 14.41 -28.41 5.49
CA ALA A 217 14.36 -29.63 4.68
C ALA A 217 14.23 -29.33 3.17
N HIS A 218 13.48 -28.29 2.80
CA HIS A 218 13.33 -27.89 1.39
C HIS A 218 14.63 -27.28 0.81
N VAL A 219 15.34 -26.46 1.58
CA VAL A 219 16.62 -25.87 1.16
C VAL A 219 17.70 -26.94 0.99
N GLN A 220 17.75 -27.95 1.87
CA GLN A 220 18.68 -29.08 1.69
C GLN A 220 18.33 -29.95 0.48
N LYS A 221 17.04 -30.12 0.16
CA LYS A 221 16.60 -30.83 -1.06
C LYS A 221 16.98 -30.08 -2.34
N ILE A 222 16.88 -28.75 -2.36
CA ILE A 222 17.30 -27.93 -3.51
C ILE A 222 18.82 -28.04 -3.71
N LYS A 223 19.60 -28.01 -2.61
CA LYS A 223 21.07 -28.16 -2.66
C LYS A 223 21.51 -29.56 -3.16
N LYS A 224 20.73 -30.62 -2.87
CA LYS A 224 20.96 -31.98 -3.39
C LYS A 224 20.55 -32.18 -4.86
N LYS A 225 19.72 -31.31 -5.43
CA LYS A 225 19.23 -31.42 -6.81
C LYS A 225 20.11 -30.75 -7.86
N GLY A 226 21.24 -30.14 -7.46
CA GLY A 226 22.30 -29.72 -8.40
C GLY A 226 21.80 -28.81 -9.52
N ILE A 227 21.13 -27.71 -9.17
CA ILE A 227 20.89 -26.60 -10.11
C ILE A 227 21.74 -25.43 -9.61
N PHE A 228 23.04 -25.54 -9.87
CA PHE A 228 23.99 -24.46 -10.16
C PHE A 228 25.14 -25.08 -10.93
#